data_AF-A0A2T4JIX8-F1
#
_entry.id   AF-A0A2T4JIX8-F1
#
_cell.length_a   1.000
_cell.length_b   1.000
_cell.length_c   1.000
_cell.angle_alpha   90.00
_cell.angle_beta   90.00
_cell.angle_gamma   90.00
#
_symmetry.space_group_name_H-M   'P 1'
#
loop_
_entity.id
_entity.type
_entity.pdbx_description
1 polymer ?
#
loop_
_entity_poly.entity_id
_entity_poly.type
_entity_poly.pdbx_seq_one_letter_code
_entity_poly.pdbx_strand_id
1 'polypeptide(L)'
;MTFTPLEIWTIILVLGIGTFLLRFSFLGMIGNRPLPEWVLRYLRYTPVAVLPGLVAPLVIWPSGTGGEFDLPRLLAAVATVGAGLITRNTLAGIIGGLAVLYLGLFTLP
;
A
#
# COMPACT_ATOMS: atom_id res chain seq x y z
N MET A 1 -20.45 -15.46 -10.54
CA MET A 1 -19.89 -15.06 -11.84
C MET A 1 -18.71 -16.00 -12.10
N THR A 2 -18.87 -16.98 -12.99
CA THR A 2 -17.80 -17.94 -13.32
C THR A 2 -17.21 -17.51 -14.66
N PHE A 3 -15.93 -17.14 -14.69
CA PHE A 3 -15.25 -16.71 -15.91
C PHE A 3 -14.71 -17.93 -16.67
N THR A 4 -14.85 -17.91 -17.99
CA THR A 4 -14.29 -18.94 -18.89
C THR A 4 -12.76 -18.78 -18.99
N PRO A 5 -12.01 -19.85 -19.31
CA PRO A 5 -10.56 -19.77 -19.46
C PRO A 5 -10.14 -18.72 -20.50
N LEU A 6 -10.89 -18.60 -21.60
CA LEU A 6 -10.63 -17.60 -22.64
C LEU A 6 -10.78 -16.18 -22.10
N GLU A 7 -11.85 -15.87 -21.34
CA GLU A 7 -12.02 -14.55 -20.73
C GLU A 7 -10.86 -14.20 -19.80
N ILE A 8 -10.41 -15.14 -18.96
CA ILE A 8 -9.28 -14.93 -18.05
C ILE A 8 -8.00 -14.61 -18.84
N TRP A 9 -7.66 -15.40 -19.85
CA TRP A 9 -6.48 -15.16 -20.68
C TRP A 9 -6.56 -13.83 -21.43
N THR A 10 -7.75 -13.48 -21.92
CA THR A 10 -7.96 -12.21 -22.63
C THR A 10 -7.78 -11.03 -21.69
N ILE A 11 -8.33 -11.10 -20.46
CA ILE A 11 -8.14 -10.09 -19.43
C ILE A 11 -6.66 -9.95 -19.09
N ILE A 12 -5.96 -11.06 -18.82
CA ILE A 12 -4.52 -11.03 -18.49
C ILE A 12 -3.72 -10.35 -19.61
N LEU A 13 -3.98 -10.71 -20.86
CA LEU A 13 -3.26 -10.19 -22.01
C LEU A 13 -3.53 -8.69 -22.20
N VAL A 14 -4.80 -8.27 -22.11
CA VAL A 14 -5.19 -6.85 -22.20
C VAL A 14 -4.60 -6.04 -21.05
N LEU A 15 -4.66 -6.55 -19.81
CA LEU A 15 -4.12 -5.88 -18.63
C LEU A 15 -2.59 -5.77 -18.70
N GLY A 16 -1.94 -6.83 -19.18
CA GLY A 16 -0.49 -6.89 -19.40
C GLY A 16 -0.05 -5.86 -20.44
N ILE A 17 -0.68 -5.85 -21.61
CA ILE A 17 -0.40 -4.88 -22.68
C ILE A 17 -0.70 -3.45 -22.20
N GLY A 18 -1.84 -3.23 -21.55
CA GLY A 18 -2.21 -1.90 -21.03
C GLY A 18 -1.20 -1.37 -20.02
N THR A 19 -0.77 -2.20 -19.07
CA THR A 19 0.24 -1.82 -18.07
C THR A 19 1.60 -1.55 -18.72
N PHE A 20 1.99 -2.40 -19.67
CA PHE A 20 3.22 -2.23 -20.43
C PHE A 20 3.21 -0.93 -21.24
N LEU A 21 2.13 -0.64 -21.98
CA LEU A 21 1.96 0.58 -22.76
C LEU A 21 1.96 1.83 -21.89
N LEU A 22 1.32 1.80 -20.71
CA LEU A 22 1.37 2.91 -19.76
C LEU A 22 2.81 3.18 -19.32
N ARG A 23 3.54 2.14 -18.87
CA ARG A 23 4.96 2.27 -18.48
C ARG A 23 5.83 2.73 -19.66
N PHE A 24 5.60 2.18 -20.84
CA PHE A 24 6.33 2.53 -22.05
C PHE A 24 5.99 3.93 -22.55
N SER A 25 4.79 4.47 -22.30
CA SER A 25 4.49 5.86 -22.61
C SER A 25 5.36 6.81 -21.77
N PHE A 26 5.51 6.54 -20.46
CA PHE A 26 6.39 7.32 -19.59
C PHE A 26 7.88 7.14 -19.89
N LEU A 27 8.33 5.95 -20.31
CA LEU A 27 9.76 5.72 -20.56
C LEU A 27 10.16 5.98 -22.03
N GLY A 28 9.30 5.61 -22.98
CA GLY A 28 9.53 5.69 -24.41
C GLY A 28 9.28 7.07 -25.03
N MET A 29 8.28 7.83 -24.56
CA MET A 29 8.05 9.21 -25.06
C MET A 29 8.88 10.26 -24.31
N ILE A 30 9.20 10.00 -23.03
CA ILE A 30 9.86 10.97 -22.13
C ILE A 30 11.32 10.59 -21.83
N GLY A 31 11.76 9.35 -22.09
CA GLY A 31 13.11 8.89 -21.73
C GLY A 31 14.28 9.62 -22.39
N ASN A 32 14.03 10.43 -23.43
CA ASN A 32 15.05 11.27 -24.07
C ASN A 32 14.91 12.77 -23.76
N ARG A 33 14.01 13.18 -22.86
CA ARG A 33 13.87 14.57 -22.40
C ARG A 33 13.98 14.64 -20.88
N PRO A 34 14.73 15.61 -20.33
CA PRO A 34 14.73 15.83 -18.90
C PRO A 34 13.29 16.12 -18.44
N LEU A 35 12.76 15.27 -17.57
CA LEU A 35 11.45 15.45 -16.94
C LEU A 35 11.43 16.82 -16.25
N PRO A 36 10.44 17.69 -16.53
CA PRO A 36 10.40 18.99 -15.90
C PRO A 36 10.15 18.85 -14.40
N GLU A 37 10.83 19.66 -13.59
CA GLU A 37 10.86 19.57 -12.12
C GLU A 37 9.47 19.57 -11.46
N TRP A 38 8.47 20.20 -12.08
CA TRP A 38 7.10 20.19 -11.58
C TRP A 38 6.49 18.78 -11.59
N VAL A 39 6.73 17.98 -12.64
CA VAL A 39 6.24 16.59 -12.76
C VAL A 39 6.85 15.73 -11.67
N LEU A 40 8.17 15.80 -11.50
CA LEU A 40 8.90 15.04 -10.48
C LEU A 40 8.44 15.42 -9.06
N ARG A 41 8.16 16.70 -8.83
CA ARG A 41 7.62 17.19 -7.56
C ARG A 41 6.25 16.59 -7.26
N TYR A 42 5.31 16.59 -8.21
CA TYR A 42 4.01 15.94 -8.01
C TYR A 42 4.13 14.43 -7.81
N LEU A 43 4.95 13.74 -8.60
CA LEU A 43 5.22 12.30 -8.46
C LEU A 43 5.80 11.92 -7.09
N ARG A 44 6.58 12.79 -6.45
CA ARG A 44 7.08 12.56 -5.08
C ARG A 44 6.01 12.75 -4.01
N TYR A 45 5.04 13.63 -4.24
CA TYR A 45 3.96 13.88 -3.29
C TYR A 45 2.85 12.82 -3.34
N THR A 46 2.61 12.19 -4.49
CA THR A 46 1.53 11.19 -4.63
C THR A 46 1.70 9.99 -3.68
N PRO A 47 2.85 9.28 -3.62
CA PRO A 47 3.01 8.15 -2.71
C PRO A 47 2.85 8.57 -1.24
N VAL A 48 3.40 9.72 -0.88
CA VAL A 48 3.36 10.25 0.50
C VAL A 48 1.94 10.65 0.91
N ALA A 49 1.10 11.10 -0.02
CA ALA A 49 -0.29 11.45 0.26
C ALA A 49 -1.22 10.22 0.22
N VAL A 50 -1.04 9.33 -0.76
CA VAL A 50 -1.94 8.20 -1.01
C VAL A 50 -1.73 7.07 -0.01
N LEU A 51 -0.48 6.70 0.32
CA LEU A 51 -0.21 5.57 1.21
C LEU A 51 -0.84 5.78 2.61
N PRO A 52 -0.68 6.93 3.29
CA PRO A 52 -1.36 7.16 4.56
C PRO A 52 -2.88 7.24 4.41
N GLY A 53 -3.39 7.83 3.32
CA GLY A 53 -4.82 7.92 3.05
C GLY A 53 -5.51 6.56 2.87
N LEU A 54 -4.79 5.57 2.34
CA LEU A 54 -5.28 4.19 2.23
C LEU A 54 -5.17 3.43 3.55
N VAL A 55 -4.08 3.64 4.31
CA VAL A 55 -3.80 2.88 5.55
C VAL A 55 -4.59 3.41 6.76
N ALA A 56 -4.74 4.72 6.90
CA ALA A 56 -5.43 5.36 8.03
C ALA A 56 -6.86 4.83 8.28
N PRO A 57 -7.76 4.74 7.27
CA PRO A 57 -9.09 4.20 7.50
C PRO A 57 -9.07 2.72 7.89
N LEU A 58 -8.15 1.92 7.35
CA LEU A 58 -8.00 0.50 7.69
C LEU A 58 -7.55 0.26 9.14
N VAL A 59 -6.84 1.22 9.72
CA VAL A 59 -6.39 1.18 11.12
C VAL A 59 -7.46 1.66 12.08
N ILE A 60 -8.14 2.77 11.76
CA ILE A 60 -9.11 3.42 12.67
C ILE A 60 -10.49 2.76 12.59
N TRP A 61 -10.94 2.39 11.39
CA TRP A 61 -12.19 1.67 11.15
C TRP A 61 -11.92 0.42 10.32
N PRO A 62 -11.47 -0.68 10.96
CA PRO A 62 -11.25 -1.92 10.27
C PRO A 62 -12.58 -2.44 9.72
N SER A 63 -12.71 -2.50 8.39
CA SER A 63 -13.89 -3.06 7.71
C SER A 63 -14.08 -4.56 8.00
N GLY A 64 -13.09 -5.21 8.60
CA GLY A 64 -13.15 -6.61 9.03
C GLY A 64 -13.79 -6.86 10.41
N THR A 65 -14.01 -5.83 11.25
CA THR A 65 -14.53 -5.99 12.63
C THR A 65 -15.93 -5.40 12.83
N GLY A 66 -16.69 -5.13 11.76
CA GLY A 66 -18.08 -4.66 11.88
C GLY A 66 -18.23 -3.23 12.44
N GLY A 67 -17.14 -2.46 12.54
CA GLY A 67 -17.17 -1.07 13.01
C GLY A 67 -16.78 -0.87 14.48
N GLU A 68 -16.35 -1.90 15.19
CA GLU A 68 -15.78 -1.75 16.53
C GLU A 68 -14.31 -1.30 16.51
N PHE A 69 -14.00 -0.37 17.40
CA PHE A 69 -12.66 0.15 17.64
C PHE A 69 -11.78 -0.96 18.24
N ASP A 70 -10.89 -1.52 17.41
CA ASP A 70 -9.97 -2.57 17.81
C ASP A 70 -8.68 -1.93 18.39
N LEU A 71 -8.64 -1.78 19.72
CA LEU A 71 -7.51 -1.21 20.46
C LEU A 71 -6.16 -1.91 20.11
N PRO A 72 -6.09 -3.25 19.97
CA PRO A 72 -4.95 -3.98 19.42
C PRO A 72 -4.42 -3.48 18.07
N ARG A 73 -5.30 -3.20 17.09
CA ARG A 73 -4.87 -2.71 15.75
C ARG A 73 -4.28 -1.31 15.81
N LEU A 74 -4.84 -0.46 16.66
CA LEU A 74 -4.35 0.90 16.85
C LEU A 74 -2.96 0.89 17.49
N LEU A 75 -2.76 0.04 18.52
CA LEU A 75 -1.45 -0.18 19.15
C LEU A 75 -0.44 -0.76 18.14
N ALA A 76 -0.84 -1.71 17.31
CA ALA A 76 0.02 -2.28 16.27
C ALA A 76 0.44 -1.24 15.22
N ALA A 77 -0.48 -0.36 14.81
CA ALA A 77 -0.17 0.72 13.87
C ALA A 77 0.82 1.73 14.48
N VAL A 78 0.61 2.14 15.73
CA VAL A 78 1.53 3.05 16.43
C VAL A 78 2.91 2.39 16.61
N ALA A 79 2.96 1.12 16.97
CA ALA A 79 4.21 0.38 17.09
C ALA A 79 4.94 0.23 15.75
N THR A 80 4.21 -0.02 14.66
CA THR A 80 4.77 -0.10 13.29
C THR A 80 5.41 1.23 12.90
N VAL A 81 4.71 2.35 13.11
CA VAL A 81 5.20 3.68 12.79
C VAL A 81 6.38 4.05 13.69
N GLY A 82 6.28 3.82 15.00
CA GLY A 82 7.33 4.09 15.97
C GLY A 82 8.61 3.30 15.69
N ALA A 83 8.49 1.97 15.50
CA ALA A 83 9.62 1.12 15.17
C ALA A 83 10.24 1.51 13.82
N GLY A 84 9.42 1.80 12.81
CA GLY A 84 9.90 2.23 11.49
C GLY A 84 10.65 3.57 11.53
N LEU A 85 10.19 4.52 12.34
CA LEU A 85 10.85 5.82 12.50
C LEU A 85 12.16 5.73 13.28
N ILE A 86 12.21 4.95 14.37
CA ILE A 86 13.39 4.82 15.23
C ILE A 86 14.48 4.01 14.53
N THR A 87 14.14 2.86 13.97
CA THR A 87 15.13 1.96 13.37
C THR A 87 15.51 2.35 11.95
N ARG A 88 14.74 3.26 11.31
CA ARG A 88 14.82 3.59 9.86
C ARG A 88 14.84 2.33 8.97
N ASN A 89 14.29 1.22 9.48
CA ASN A 89 14.28 -0.08 8.84
C ASN A 89 12.84 -0.58 8.68
N THR A 90 12.43 -0.80 7.43
CA THR A 90 11.09 -1.28 7.11
C THR A 90 10.78 -2.65 7.71
N LEU A 91 11.78 -3.54 7.78
CA LEU A 91 11.62 -4.88 8.36
C LEU A 91 11.33 -4.81 9.85
N ALA A 92 11.99 -3.92 10.58
CA ALA A 92 11.74 -3.73 12.02
C ALA A 92 10.34 -3.15 12.28
N GLY A 93 9.85 -2.27 11.41
CA GLY A 93 8.45 -1.81 11.45
C GLY A 93 7.45 -2.94 11.24
N ILE A 94 7.67 -3.78 10.23
CA ILE A 94 6.79 -4.94 9.92
C ILE A 94 6.77 -5.92 11.10
N ILE A 95 7.94 -6.32 11.59
CA ILE A 95 8.06 -7.29 12.69
C ILE A 95 7.50 -6.70 13.99
N GLY A 96 7.77 -5.43 14.29
CA GLY A 96 7.23 -4.75 15.47
C GLY A 96 5.71 -4.62 15.44
N GLY A 97 5.14 -4.27 14.28
CA GLY A 97 3.70 -4.23 14.06
C GLY A 97 3.04 -5.59 14.23
N LEU A 98 3.60 -6.63 13.63
CA LEU A 98 3.13 -8.01 13.78
C LEU A 98 3.20 -8.47 15.23
N ALA A 99 4.33 -8.23 15.91
CA ALA A 99 4.50 -8.60 17.30
C ALA A 99 3.44 -7.94 18.19
N VAL A 100 3.19 -6.64 18.02
CA VAL A 100 2.18 -5.92 18.82
C VAL A 100 0.76 -6.33 18.45
N LEU A 101 0.47 -6.62 17.18
CA LEU A 101 -0.84 -7.13 16.77
C LEU A 101 -1.13 -8.51 17.36
N TYR A 102 -0.17 -9.44 17.27
CA TYR A 102 -0.31 -10.78 17.83
C TYR A 102 -0.37 -10.77 19.36
N LEU A 103 0.43 -9.93 20.02
CA LEU A 103 0.37 -9.75 21.47
C LEU A 103 -0.96 -9.12 21.90
N GLY A 104 -1.44 -8.11 21.18
CA GLY A 104 -2.73 -7.48 21.43
C GLY A 104 -3.89 -8.46 21.28
N LEU A 105 -3.91 -9.25 20.22
CA LEU A 105 -4.92 -10.30 19.99
C LEU A 105 -4.85 -11.44 21.02
N PHE A 106 -3.67 -11.72 21.57
CA PHE A 106 -3.50 -12.76 22.59
C PHE A 106 -3.84 -12.28 24.01
N THR A 107 -3.68 -10.99 24.30
CA THR A 107 -3.86 -10.43 25.65
C THR A 107 -5.23 -9.78 25.88
N LEU A 108 -5.91 -9.34 24.82
CA LEU A 108 -7.26 -8.80 24.86
C LEU A 108 -8.18 -9.80 24.11
N PRO A 109 -9.11 -10.50 24.79
CA PRO A 109 -10.03 -11.44 24.15
C PRO A 109 -11.02 -10.77 23.21
#